data_AF-A0A6P1W3S6-F1
#
_entry.id   AF-A0A6P1W3S6-F1
#
_cell.length_a   1.000
_cell.length_b   1.000
_cell.length_c   1.000
_cell.angle_alpha   90.00
_cell.angle_beta   90.00
_cell.angle_gamma   90.00
#
_symmetry.space_group_name_H-M   'P 1'
#
loop_
_entity.id
_entity.type
_entity.pdbx_description
1 polymer ?
#
loop_
_entity_poly.entity_id
_entity_poly.type
_entity_poly.pdbx_seq_one_letter_code
_entity_poly.pdbx_strand_id
1 'polypeptide(L)' 'MKAGIVADDYKVPLFRAELEKAGFTFEVTHYSKLQQLSLIKVETTERRLKEIELITKRVEINAKRSN' A
#
# COMPACT_ATOMS: atom_id res chain seq x y z
N MET A 1 4.11 -6.86 -12.09
CA MET A 1 4.54 -7.23 -10.72
C MET A 1 3.55 -6.61 -9.74
N LYS A 2 3.26 -7.24 -8.61
CA LYS A 2 2.37 -6.68 -7.58
C LYS A 2 3.13 -6.51 -6.27
N ALA A 3 3.07 -5.33 -5.66
CA ALA A 3 3.60 -5.07 -4.34
C ALA A 3 2.48 -5.24 -3.30
N GLY A 4 2.68 -6.13 -2.32
CA GLY A 4 1.77 -6.27 -1.18
C GLY A 4 2.18 -5.33 -0.05
N ILE A 5 1.23 -4.58 0.50
CA ILE A 5 1.46 -3.59 1.54
C ILE A 5 0.42 -3.79 2.61
N VAL A 6 0.84 -4.03 3.85
CA VAL A 6 -0.08 -4.18 4.98
C VAL A 6 -0.15 -2.86 5.71
N ALA A 7 -1.35 -2.30 5.84
CA ALA A 7 -1.59 -1.01 6.47
C ALA A 7 -2.69 -1.13 7.53
N ASP A 8 -2.60 -0.30 8.56
CA ASP A 8 -3.72 -0.10 9.49
C ASP A 8 -4.89 0.57 8.75
N ASP A 9 -6.12 0.15 9.04
CA ASP A 9 -7.33 0.61 8.35
C ASP A 9 -7.50 2.13 8.38
N TYR A 10 -7.07 2.80 9.47
CA TYR A 10 -7.13 4.26 9.58
C TYR A 10 -6.13 4.99 8.67
N LYS A 11 -5.05 4.32 8.24
CA LYS A 11 -4.04 4.87 7.30
C LYS A 11 -4.35 4.55 5.84
N VAL A 12 -5.21 3.55 5.59
CA VAL A 12 -5.60 3.15 4.22
C VAL A 12 -6.11 4.33 3.39
N PRO A 13 -7.02 5.21 3.87
CA PRO A 13 -7.52 6.32 3.07
C PRO A 13 -6.41 7.29 2.63
N LEU A 14 -5.47 7.60 3.54
CA LEU A 14 -4.34 8.48 3.24
C LEU A 14 -3.40 7.83 2.22
N PHE A 15 -3.11 6.55 2.38
CA PHE A 15 -2.27 5.79 1.45
C PHE A 15 -2.90 5.68 0.06
N ARG A 16 -4.22 5.42 -0.01
CA ARG A 16 -4.98 5.40 -1.27
C ARG A 16 -4.89 6.74 -1.99
N ALA A 17 -5.10 7.85 -1.28
CA ALA A 17 -5.02 9.18 -1.88
C ALA A 17 -3.63 9.47 -2.47
N GLU A 18 -2.55 9.08 -1.79
CA GLU A 18 -1.19 9.26 -2.32
C GLU A 18 -0.89 8.34 -3.52
N LEU A 19 -1.37 7.09 -3.51
CA LEU A 19 -1.25 6.20 -4.66
C LEU A 19 -2.04 6.69 -5.88
N GLU A 20 -3.26 7.19 -5.68
CA GLU A 20 -4.10 7.77 -6.75
C GLU A 20 -3.44 9.02 -7.34
N LYS A 21 -2.91 9.93 -6.50
CA LYS A 21 -2.15 11.10 -6.95
C LYS A 21 -0.92 10.73 -7.78
N ALA A 22 -0.25 9.65 -7.41
CA ALA A 22 0.90 9.13 -8.14
C ALA A 22 0.50 8.27 -9.36
N GLY A 23 -0.79 8.08 -9.65
CA GLY A 23 -1.28 7.34 -10.80
C GLY A 23 -0.97 5.83 -10.72
N PHE A 24 -1.05 5.25 -9.54
CA PHE A 24 -0.96 3.79 -9.36
C PHE A 24 -2.34 3.14 -9.41
N THR A 25 -2.39 1.95 -10.00
CA THR A 25 -3.54 1.05 -9.89
C THR A 25 -3.32 0.12 -8.70
N PHE A 26 -4.32 -0.02 -7.84
CA PHE A 26 -4.22 -0.87 -6.66
C PHE A 26 -5.57 -1.48 -6.24
N GLU A 27 -5.49 -2.58 -5.50
CA GLU A 27 -6.64 -3.25 -4.89
C GLU A 27 -6.47 -3.27 -3.37
N VAL A 28 -7.55 -3.02 -2.63
CA VAL A 28 -7.55 -3.09 -1.17
C VAL A 28 -8.38 -4.29 -0.74
N THR A 29 -7.82 -5.13 0.13
CA THR A 29 -8.48 -6.29 0.73
C THR A 29 -8.37 -6.17 2.24
N HIS A 30 -9.50 -6.15 2.95
CA HIS A 30 -9.47 -6.20 4.42
C HIS A 30 -8.95 -7.55 4.88
N TYR A 31 -7.88 -7.54 5.67
CA TYR A 31 -7.16 -8.74 6.08
C TYR A 31 -7.70 -9.30 7.40
N SER A 32 -8.03 -8.44 8.36
CA SER A 32 -8.58 -8.88 9.66
C SER A 32 -9.37 -7.78 10.36
N LYS A 33 -10.64 -8.06 10.69
CA LYS A 33 -11.50 -7.16 11.49
C LYS A 33 -11.02 -6.98 12.93
N LEU A 34 -10.33 -7.98 13.50
CA LEU A 34 -9.83 -7.95 14.88
C LEU A 34 -8.55 -7.10 15.02
N GLN A 35 -7.74 -7.04 13.96
CA GLN A 35 -6.47 -6.29 13.97
C GLN A 35 -6.57 -4.95 13.25
N GLN A 36 -7.72 -4.63 12.63
CA GLN A 36 -7.93 -3.42 11.82
C GLN A 36 -6.83 -3.22 10.77
N LEU A 37 -6.50 -4.31 10.06
CA LEU A 37 -5.47 -4.31 9.02
C LEU A 37 -6.08 -4.60 7.65
N SER A 38 -5.56 -3.88 6.66
CA SER A 38 -5.85 -4.07 5.24
C SER A 38 -4.58 -4.39 4.46
N LEU A 39 -4.71 -5.31 3.51
CA LEU A 39 -3.71 -5.58 2.51
C LEU A 39 -4.02 -4.76 1.25
N ILE A 40 -3.05 -3.96 0.82
CA ILE A 40 -3.11 -3.14 -0.37
C ILE A 40 -2.15 -3.75 -1.40
N LYS A 41 -2.69 -4.21 -2.52
CA LYS A 41 -1.92 -4.77 -3.64
C LYS A 41 -1.78 -3.69 -4.70
N VAL A 42 -0.57 -3.16 -4.87
CA VAL A 42 -0.29 -2.11 -5.86
C VAL A 42 0.31 -2.75 -7.10
N GLU A 43 -0.29 -2.52 -8.27
CA GLU A 43 0.33 -2.88 -9.55
C GLU A 43 1.50 -1.94 -9.82
N THR A 44 2.67 -2.53 -10.05
CA THR A 44 3.88 -1.74 -10.26
C THR A 44 4.86 -2.43 -11.19
N THR A 45 5.83 -1.64 -11.63
CA THR A 45 7.00 -2.07 -12.39
C THR A 45 8.23 -1.89 -11.52
N GLU A 46 9.34 -2.60 -11.79
CA GLU A 46 10.57 -2.49 -10.98
C GLU A 46 11.06 -1.04 -10.84
N ARG A 47 10.88 -0.22 -11.89
CA ARG A 47 11.29 1.18 -11.90
C ARG A 47 10.50 2.06 -10.92
N ARG A 48 9.23 1.74 -10.64
CA ARG A 48 8.33 2.53 -9.80
C ARG A 48 8.24 2.03 -8.35
N LEU A 49 8.95 0.97 -8.00
CA LEU A 49 8.93 0.40 -6.64
C LEU A 49 9.42 1.40 -5.58
N LYS A 50 10.42 2.23 -5.92
CA LYS A 50 10.95 3.27 -5.01
C LYS A 50 9.92 4.34 -4.65
N GLU A 51 9.01 4.67 -5.57
CA GLU A 51 7.93 5.61 -5.28
C GLU A 51 6.97 5.05 -4.23
N ILE A 52 6.63 3.77 -4.35
CA ILE A 52 5.75 3.08 -3.39
C ILE A 52 6.40 3.06 -2.00
N GLU A 53 7.70 2.79 -1.90
CA GLU A 53 8.46 2.84 -0.64
C GLU A 53 8.50 4.25 -0.02
N LEU A 54 8.57 5.30 -0.84
CA LEU A 54 8.51 6.68 -0.35
C LEU A 54 7.12 7.01 0.20
N ILE A 55 6.06 6.56 -0.48
CA ILE A 55 4.68 6.76 -0.02
C ILE A 55 4.45 6.01 1.29
N THR A 56 4.90 4.75 1.42
CA THR A 56 4.75 4.01 2.68
C THR A 56 5.48 4.66 3.83
N LYS A 57 6.67 5.24 3.61
CA LYS A 57 7.36 6.03 4.63
C LYS A 57 6.60 7.29 5.03
N ARG A 58 6.05 8.04 4.06
CA ARG A 58 5.26 9.27 4.34
C ARG A 58 3.99 8.99 5.13
N VAL A 59 3.34 7.87 4.87
CA VAL A 59 2.09 7.46 5.52
C VAL A 59 2.37 6.61 6.78
N GLU A 60 3.64 6.38 7.10
CA GLU A 60 4.08 5.56 8.24
C GLU A 60 3.46 4.16 8.24
N ILE A 61 3.45 3.52 7.06
CA ILE A 61 2.95 2.16 6.85
C ILE A 61 4.14 1.21 6.64
N ASN A 62 4.11 0.06 7.31
CA ASN A 62 5.10 -0.99 7.11
C ASN A 62 4.78 -1.81 5.84
N ALA A 63 5.49 -1.55 4.75
CA ALA A 63 5.47 -2.44 3.58
C ALA A 63 6.21 -3.75 3.90
N LYS A 64 5.49 -4.88 3.91
CA LYS A 64 6.11 -6.21 3.89
C LYS A 64 6.11 -6.73 2.45
N ARG A 65 7.31 -6.87 1.87
CA ARG A 65 7.49 -7.50 0.57
C ARG A 65 7.25 -9.01 0.73
N SER A 66 6.18 -9.54 0.13
CA SER A 66 6.01 -10.98 -0.01
C SER A 66 6.70 -11.42 -1.29
N ASN A 67 7.62 -12.37 -1.18
CA ASN A 67 8.36 -12.98 -2.29
C ASN A 67 7.46 -13.97 -3.04
#